data_AF-A0A9R0SN26-F1
#
_entry.id   AF-A0A9R0SN26-F1
#
_cell.length_a   1.000
_cell.length_b   1.000
_cell.length_c   1.000
_cell.angle_alpha   90.00
_cell.angle_beta   90.00
_cell.angle_gamma   90.00
#
_symmetry.space_group_name_H-M   'P 1'
#
loop_
_entity.id
_entity.type
_entity.pdbx_description
1 polymer ?
#
loop_
_entity_poly.entity_id
_entity_poly.type
_entity_poly.pdbx_seq_one_letter_code
_entity_poly.pdbx_strand_id
1 'polypeptide(L)'
;MSFMNSVFELLLKVWTGSRDLKVRLSSVEALGEMVGLVTRSQLKSALPRIIPTMLDLYKDQEVAFTAAHSLHNLLNASLLSESGPPLLEFEELAVVLITLLPLVSVNISKDERYISKGLKTYNELQHCFLVTGLAYPEDLCMFLLSKCRSKDEASIVGALGTIKHLLPRFVVGIMAY
;
A
#
# COMPACT_ATOMS: atom_id res chain seq x y z
N MET A 1 -27.20 -0.32 9.01
CA MET A 1 -25.77 -0.02 8.80
C MET A 1 -25.06 -0.38 10.09
N SER A 2 -23.99 -1.17 10.07
CA SER A 2 -23.28 -1.53 11.31
C SER A 2 -22.58 -0.30 11.90
N PHE A 3 -22.40 -0.27 13.23
CA PHE A 3 -21.66 0.80 13.91
C PHE A 3 -20.28 1.05 13.27
N MET A 4 -19.56 -0.01 12.93
CA MET A 4 -18.25 0.06 12.30
C MET A 4 -18.29 0.73 10.92
N ASN A 5 -19.29 0.44 10.09
CA ASN A 5 -19.43 1.11 8.79
C ASN A 5 -19.67 2.62 8.97
N SER A 6 -20.47 3.02 9.97
CA SER A 6 -20.74 4.44 10.23
C SER A 6 -19.50 5.19 10.74
N VAL A 7 -18.71 4.59 11.65
CA VAL A 7 -17.46 5.19 12.12
C VAL A 7 -16.45 5.30 10.97
N PHE A 8 -16.31 4.24 10.15
CA PHE A 8 -15.44 4.24 8.99
C PHE A 8 -15.79 5.37 8.01
N GLU A 9 -17.08 5.54 7.71
CA GLU A 9 -17.54 6.62 6.86
C GLU A 9 -17.27 8.00 7.45
N LEU A 10 -17.45 8.19 8.76
CA LEU A 10 -17.19 9.46 9.43
C LEU A 10 -15.70 9.86 9.31
N LEU A 11 -14.80 8.94 9.64
CA LEU A 11 -13.35 9.14 9.53
C LEU A 11 -12.97 9.50 8.10
N LEU A 12 -13.45 8.70 7.15
CA LEU A 12 -13.17 8.88 5.72
C LEU A 12 -13.74 10.19 5.20
N LYS A 13 -14.96 10.59 5.59
CA LYS A 13 -15.63 11.76 5.01
C LYS A 13 -15.17 13.08 5.60
N VAL A 14 -14.82 13.10 6.88
CA VAL A 14 -14.59 14.34 7.62
C VAL A 14 -13.11 14.54 7.94
N TRP A 15 -12.43 13.53 8.48
CA TRP A 15 -11.12 13.75 9.10
C TRP A 15 -9.92 13.54 8.18
N THR A 16 -10.07 12.71 7.14
CA THR A 16 -9.05 12.58 6.08
C THR A 16 -8.79 13.88 5.31
N GLY A 17 -9.79 14.77 5.24
CA GLY A 17 -9.69 16.09 4.61
C GLY A 17 -9.29 17.22 5.57
N SER A 18 -8.93 16.90 6.82
CA SER A 18 -8.54 17.91 7.81
C SER A 18 -7.31 18.69 7.37
N ARG A 19 -7.25 19.98 7.70
CA ARG A 19 -6.04 20.79 7.52
C ARG A 19 -4.94 20.43 8.51
N ASP A 20 -5.31 19.79 9.61
CA ASP A 20 -4.38 19.33 10.64
C ASP A 20 -3.77 17.97 10.23
N LEU A 21 -2.44 17.93 10.08
CA LEU A 21 -1.71 16.72 9.69
C LEU A 21 -1.88 15.59 10.71
N LYS A 22 -1.89 15.89 12.01
CA LYS A 22 -2.04 14.88 13.06
C LYS A 22 -3.43 14.24 13.01
N VAL A 23 -4.47 15.04 12.77
CA VAL A 23 -5.83 14.54 12.56
C VAL A 23 -5.89 13.64 11.32
N ARG A 24 -5.31 14.06 10.19
CA ARG A 24 -5.26 13.22 8.97
C ARG A 24 -4.54 11.90 9.23
N LEU A 25 -3.39 11.95 9.91
CA LEU A 25 -2.58 10.79 10.23
C LEU A 25 -3.34 9.79 11.12
N SER A 26 -3.87 10.24 12.26
CA SER A 26 -4.66 9.39 13.16
C SER A 26 -5.88 8.79 12.46
N SER A 27 -6.47 9.53 11.52
CA SER A 27 -7.62 9.05 10.75
C SER A 27 -7.23 7.96 9.76
N VAL A 28 -6.11 8.14 9.05
CA VAL A 28 -5.60 7.13 8.11
C VAL A 28 -5.19 5.86 8.84
N GLU A 29 -4.52 5.99 9.99
CA GLU A 29 -4.15 4.87 10.85
C GLU A 29 -5.40 4.10 11.30
N ALA A 30 -6.39 4.80 11.88
CA ALA A 30 -7.64 4.18 12.31
C ALA A 30 -8.39 3.51 11.15
N LEU A 31 -8.45 4.15 9.98
CA LEU A 31 -9.07 3.55 8.80
C LEU A 31 -8.34 2.27 8.37
N GLY A 32 -7.01 2.26 8.40
CA GLY A 32 -6.17 1.09 8.11
C GLY A 32 -6.46 -0.10 9.02
N GLU A 33 -6.68 0.14 10.32
CA GLU A 33 -7.07 -0.91 11.28
C GLU A 33 -8.51 -1.40 11.07
N MET A 34 -9.40 -0.53 10.58
CA MET A 34 -10.82 -0.83 10.44
C MET A 34 -11.20 -1.55 9.15
N VAL A 35 -10.32 -1.63 8.14
CA VAL A 35 -10.64 -2.21 6.82
C VAL A 35 -11.12 -3.67 6.90
N GLY A 36 -10.65 -4.44 7.88
CA GLY A 36 -11.10 -5.82 8.13
C GLY A 36 -12.40 -5.94 8.94
N LEU A 37 -12.92 -4.82 9.45
CA LEU A 37 -14.08 -4.77 10.34
C LEU A 37 -15.34 -4.20 9.65
N VAL A 38 -15.18 -3.68 8.43
CA VAL A 38 -16.27 -3.12 7.62
C VAL A 38 -16.72 -4.11 6.56
N THR A 39 -17.92 -3.89 6.03
CA THR A 39 -18.43 -4.77 4.96
C THR A 39 -17.62 -4.58 3.67
N ARG A 40 -17.46 -5.65 2.90
CA ARG A 40 -16.78 -5.61 1.59
C ARG A 40 -17.39 -4.56 0.65
N SER A 41 -18.70 -4.33 0.72
CA SER A 41 -19.38 -3.25 -0.01
C SER A 41 -18.97 -1.84 0.45
N GLN A 42 -18.85 -1.63 1.77
CA GLN A 42 -18.39 -0.36 2.34
C GLN A 42 -16.95 -0.09 1.94
N LEU A 43 -16.09 -1.11 2.08
CA LEU A 43 -14.69 -1.04 1.68
C LEU A 43 -14.58 -0.68 0.19
N LYS A 44 -15.27 -1.42 -0.69
CA LYS A 44 -15.27 -1.14 -2.14
C LYS A 44 -15.64 0.29 -2.47
N SER A 45 -16.71 0.82 -1.84
CA SER A 45 -17.15 2.20 -2.07
C SER A 45 -16.16 3.27 -1.60
N ALA A 46 -15.29 2.93 -0.65
CA ALA A 46 -14.34 3.84 -0.05
C ALA A 46 -13.00 3.93 -0.81
N LEU A 47 -12.63 2.87 -1.55
CA LEU A 47 -11.33 2.74 -2.23
C LEU A 47 -10.94 3.97 -3.07
N PRO A 48 -11.82 4.54 -3.91
CA PRO A 48 -11.47 5.69 -4.76
C PRO A 48 -11.06 6.93 -3.96
N ARG A 49 -11.48 7.05 -2.70
CA ARG A 49 -11.16 8.19 -1.83
C ARG A 49 -10.01 7.92 -0.88
N ILE A 50 -10.00 6.74 -0.26
CA ILE A 50 -9.01 6.42 0.77
C ILE A 50 -7.62 6.18 0.17
N ILE A 51 -7.51 5.59 -1.02
CA ILE A 51 -6.22 5.33 -1.67
C ILE A 51 -5.48 6.64 -1.96
N PRO A 52 -6.04 7.64 -2.67
CA PRO A 52 -5.35 8.92 -2.87
C PRO A 52 -4.99 9.63 -1.58
N THR A 53 -5.85 9.53 -0.55
CA THR A 53 -5.59 10.12 0.77
C THR A 53 -4.34 9.53 1.41
N MET A 54 -4.20 8.20 1.41
CA MET A 54 -3.01 7.52 1.94
C MET A 54 -1.76 7.84 1.12
N LEU A 55 -1.90 7.88 -0.21
CA LEU A 55 -0.79 8.21 -1.12
C LEU A 55 -0.25 9.64 -0.93
N ASP A 56 -1.11 10.61 -0.60
CA ASP A 56 -0.68 12.00 -0.36
C ASP A 56 0.23 12.16 0.87
N LEU A 57 0.08 11.29 1.87
CA LEU A 57 0.86 11.34 3.12
C LEU A 57 2.32 10.92 2.95
N TYR A 58 2.68 10.15 1.91
CA TYR A 58 4.06 9.73 1.69
C TYR A 58 5.03 10.87 1.36
N LYS A 59 4.51 12.07 1.08
CA LYS A 59 5.31 13.28 0.87
C LYS A 59 6.07 13.70 2.13
N ASP A 60 5.63 13.25 3.31
CA ASP A 60 6.25 13.56 4.58
C ASP A 60 6.84 12.27 5.20
N GLN A 61 8.17 12.27 5.38
CA GLN A 61 8.90 11.10 5.89
C GLN A 61 8.53 10.74 7.33
N GLU A 62 8.04 11.70 8.14
CA GLU A 62 7.65 11.41 9.52
C GLU A 62 6.41 10.52 9.61
N VAL A 63 5.54 10.59 8.59
CA VAL A 63 4.25 9.91 8.54
C VAL A 63 4.20 8.77 7.52
N ALA A 64 5.22 8.66 6.67
CA ALA A 64 5.30 7.67 5.59
C ALA A 64 5.14 6.22 6.08
N PHE A 65 5.65 5.87 7.27
CA PHE A 65 5.48 4.54 7.84
C PHE A 65 4.00 4.22 8.09
N THR A 66 3.28 5.11 8.78
CA THR A 66 1.86 4.91 9.09
C THR A 66 1.01 4.86 7.82
N ALA A 67 1.34 5.69 6.82
CA ALA A 67 0.69 5.63 5.52
C ALA A 67 0.94 4.28 4.81
N ALA A 68 2.18 3.77 4.86
CA ALA A 68 2.55 2.46 4.34
C ALA A 68 1.81 1.31 4.99
N HIS A 69 1.83 1.26 6.32
CA HIS A 69 1.14 0.24 7.09
C HIS A 69 -0.37 0.24 6.82
N SER A 70 -0.99 1.43 6.81
CA SER A 70 -2.44 1.55 6.58
C SER A 70 -2.82 1.17 5.15
N LEU A 71 -1.98 1.51 4.16
CA LEU A 71 -2.18 1.10 2.77
C LEU A 71 -2.00 -0.41 2.60
N HIS A 72 -1.01 -1.01 3.26
CA HIS A 72 -0.82 -2.45 3.25
C HIS A 72 -2.06 -3.17 3.80
N ASN A 73 -2.58 -2.77 4.96
CA ASN A 73 -3.82 -3.33 5.51
C ASN A 73 -4.99 -3.18 4.54
N LEU A 74 -5.14 -1.99 3.92
CA LEU A 74 -6.17 -1.72 2.94
C LEU A 74 -6.07 -2.66 1.72
N LEU A 75 -4.88 -2.80 1.15
CA LEU A 75 -4.64 -3.68 0.00
C LEU A 75 -4.88 -5.14 0.38
N ASN A 76 -4.44 -5.58 1.56
CA ASN A 76 -4.64 -6.95 2.02
C ASN A 76 -6.14 -7.29 2.11
N ALA A 77 -6.93 -6.43 2.76
CA ALA A 77 -8.37 -6.61 2.86
C ALA A 77 -9.10 -6.48 1.51
N SER A 78 -8.56 -5.69 0.59
CA SER A 78 -9.18 -5.44 -0.72
C SER A 78 -8.86 -6.52 -1.75
N LEU A 79 -7.69 -7.13 -1.69
CA LEU A 79 -7.19 -8.03 -2.72
C LEU A 79 -7.24 -9.51 -2.33
N LEU A 80 -7.01 -9.84 -1.04
CA LEU A 80 -6.85 -11.22 -0.57
C LEU A 80 -8.02 -11.70 0.30
N SER A 81 -9.22 -11.14 0.12
CA SER A 81 -10.38 -11.53 0.91
C SER A 81 -10.83 -12.96 0.58
N GLU A 82 -11.08 -13.79 1.59
CA GLU A 82 -11.69 -15.11 1.42
C GLU A 82 -13.14 -15.05 0.90
N SER A 83 -13.79 -13.89 1.02
CA SER A 83 -15.21 -13.71 0.72
C SER A 83 -15.54 -13.39 -0.74
N GLY A 84 -14.53 -13.30 -1.61
CA GLY A 84 -14.73 -13.03 -3.04
C GLY A 84 -13.45 -12.59 -3.76
N PRO A 85 -13.55 -12.25 -5.06
CA PRO A 85 -12.39 -11.81 -5.84
C PRO A 85 -11.79 -10.50 -5.30
N PRO A 86 -10.64 -10.06 -5.80
CA PRO A 86 -10.13 -8.72 -5.51
C PRO A 86 -11.18 -7.61 -5.77
N LEU A 87 -11.10 -6.53 -4.99
CA LEU A 87 -11.99 -5.37 -5.11
C LEU A 87 -11.54 -4.32 -6.12
N LEU A 88 -10.27 -4.38 -6.53
CA LEU A 88 -9.62 -3.48 -7.47
C LEU A 88 -9.08 -4.30 -8.62
N GLU A 89 -9.27 -3.82 -9.83
CA GLU A 89 -8.57 -4.34 -11.01
C GLU A 89 -7.10 -3.89 -10.99
N PHE A 90 -6.24 -4.59 -11.74
CA PHE A 90 -4.82 -4.29 -11.75
C PHE A 90 -4.50 -2.88 -12.26
N GLU A 91 -5.28 -2.37 -13.23
CA GLU A 91 -5.13 -1.02 -13.77
C GLU A 91 -5.32 0.07 -12.70
N GLU A 92 -6.24 -0.16 -11.75
CA GLU A 92 -6.46 0.75 -10.62
C GLU A 92 -5.28 0.70 -9.64
N LEU A 93 -4.68 -0.48 -9.46
CA LEU A 93 -3.48 -0.67 -8.63
C LEU A 93 -2.23 -0.07 -9.27
N ALA A 94 -2.13 0.00 -10.60
CA ALA A 94 -0.95 0.51 -11.28
C ALA A 94 -0.56 1.93 -10.81
N VAL A 95 -1.54 2.79 -10.52
CA VAL A 95 -1.30 4.14 -9.98
C VAL A 95 -0.66 4.09 -8.58
N VAL A 96 -1.13 3.18 -7.74
CA VAL A 96 -0.55 2.90 -6.42
C VAL A 96 0.89 2.44 -6.59
N LEU A 97 1.12 1.41 -7.40
CA LEU A 97 2.45 0.82 -7.61
C LEU A 97 3.46 1.84 -8.17
N ILE A 98 3.04 2.69 -9.11
CA ILE A 98 3.87 3.78 -9.65
C ILE A 98 4.28 4.76 -8.54
N THR A 99 3.37 5.07 -7.61
CA THR A 99 3.66 5.97 -6.49
C THR A 99 4.62 5.33 -5.48
N LEU A 100 4.47 4.02 -5.22
CA LEU A 100 5.29 3.32 -4.23
C LEU A 100 6.71 3.01 -4.71
N LEU A 101 6.90 2.76 -6.01
CA LEU A 101 8.18 2.29 -6.57
C LEU A 101 9.38 3.19 -6.22
N PRO A 102 9.31 4.52 -6.45
CA PRO A 102 10.41 5.42 -6.10
C PRO A 102 10.67 5.45 -4.60
N LEU A 103 9.64 5.27 -3.75
CA LEU A 103 9.78 5.30 -2.30
C LEU A 103 10.56 4.10 -1.75
N VAL A 104 10.50 2.96 -2.45
CA VAL A 104 11.33 1.78 -2.14
C VAL A 104 12.82 2.10 -2.32
N SER A 105 13.17 2.96 -3.29
CA SER A 105 14.57 3.34 -3.59
C SER A 105 15.17 4.32 -2.58
N VAL A 106 14.36 5.21 -2.01
CA VAL A 106 14.81 6.35 -1.17
C VAL A 106 15.20 5.92 0.25
N ASN A 107 14.75 4.76 0.74
CA ASN A 107 14.95 4.31 2.12
C ASN A 107 16.40 3.86 2.45
N ILE A 108 17.37 4.14 1.58
CA ILE A 108 18.81 3.99 1.84
C ILE A 108 19.39 5.35 2.25
N SER A 109 18.79 6.02 3.25
CA SER A 109 19.33 7.29 3.77
C SER A 109 20.40 7.04 4.83
N LYS A 110 21.45 7.89 4.84
CA LYS A 110 22.67 7.75 5.67
C LYS A 110 22.54 8.27 7.11
N ASP A 111 21.35 8.72 7.53
CA ASP A 111 21.13 9.31 8.87
C ASP A 111 20.61 8.25 9.84
N GLU A 112 21.44 7.83 10.81
CA GLU A 112 21.18 6.75 11.77
C GLU A 112 19.84 6.86 12.49
N ARG A 113 19.34 8.08 12.74
CA ARG A 113 18.05 8.31 13.41
C ARG A 113 16.85 7.89 12.56
N TYR A 114 17.00 7.93 11.23
CA TYR A 114 15.95 7.56 10.28
C TYR A 114 16.10 6.14 9.75
N ILE A 115 17.23 5.47 9.97
CA ILE A 115 17.46 4.09 9.49
C ILE A 115 16.38 3.13 10.00
N SER A 116 16.02 3.21 11.30
CA SER A 116 15.00 2.31 11.87
C SER A 116 13.60 2.56 11.31
N LYS A 117 13.18 3.82 11.18
CA LYS A 117 11.87 4.19 10.60
C LYS A 117 11.82 3.94 9.10
N GLY A 118 12.87 4.30 8.37
CA GLY A 118 13.00 4.07 6.93
C GLY A 118 12.97 2.59 6.58
N LEU A 119 13.63 1.73 7.38
CA LEU A 119 13.56 0.29 7.19
C LEU A 119 12.15 -0.28 7.42
N LYS A 120 11.44 0.21 8.45
CA LYS A 120 10.04 -0.16 8.68
C LYS A 120 9.14 0.26 7.51
N THR A 121 9.27 1.50 7.04
CA THR A 121 8.54 1.98 5.87
C THR A 121 8.86 1.15 4.62
N TYR A 122 10.14 0.86 4.39
CA TYR A 122 10.57 0.00 3.29
C TYR A 122 9.90 -1.38 3.35
N ASN A 123 9.85 -2.00 4.53
CA ASN A 123 9.21 -3.30 4.70
C ASN A 123 7.71 -3.23 4.39
N GLU A 124 6.98 -2.24 4.91
CA GLU A 124 5.54 -2.08 4.62
C GLU A 124 5.28 -1.82 3.12
N LEU A 125 6.14 -1.05 2.45
CA LEU A 125 6.06 -0.86 1.00
C LEU A 125 6.25 -2.19 0.27
N GLN A 126 7.23 -3.00 0.66
CA GLN A 126 7.43 -4.34 0.09
C GLN A 126 6.23 -5.27 0.33
N HIS A 127 5.59 -5.18 1.49
CA HIS A 127 4.37 -5.93 1.78
C HIS A 127 3.20 -5.52 0.87
N CYS A 128 3.06 -4.24 0.52
CA CYS A 128 2.09 -3.80 -0.48
C CYS A 128 2.29 -4.48 -1.84
N PHE A 129 3.56 -4.59 -2.29
CA PHE A 129 3.89 -5.30 -3.52
C PHE A 129 3.65 -6.81 -3.41
N LEU A 130 3.96 -7.41 -2.26
CA LEU A 130 3.71 -8.83 -2.01
C LEU A 130 2.21 -9.16 -2.10
N VAL A 131 1.36 -8.41 -1.40
CA VAL A 131 -0.09 -8.58 -1.46
C VAL A 131 -0.61 -8.43 -2.89
N THR A 132 -0.11 -7.44 -3.63
CA THR A 132 -0.48 -7.25 -5.03
C THR A 132 -0.08 -8.44 -5.89
N GLY A 133 1.12 -8.98 -5.71
CA GLY A 133 1.60 -10.11 -6.50
C GLY A 133 1.00 -11.45 -6.10
N LEU A 134 0.45 -11.58 -4.90
CA LEU A 134 -0.39 -12.72 -4.53
C LEU A 134 -1.74 -12.70 -5.25
N ALA A 135 -2.30 -11.51 -5.50
CA ALA A 135 -3.56 -11.36 -6.23
C ALA A 135 -3.37 -11.35 -7.76
N TYR A 136 -2.29 -10.73 -8.25
CA TYR A 136 -2.01 -10.47 -9.66
C TYR A 136 -0.53 -10.75 -10.01
N PRO A 137 -0.09 -12.02 -9.96
CA PRO A 137 1.33 -12.36 -10.12
C PRO A 137 1.88 -11.99 -11.50
N GLU A 138 1.15 -12.33 -12.57
CA GLU A 138 1.59 -12.10 -13.95
C GLU A 138 1.63 -10.60 -14.28
N ASP A 139 0.56 -9.87 -13.97
CA ASP A 139 0.47 -8.44 -14.22
C ASP A 139 1.52 -7.66 -13.44
N LEU A 140 1.76 -8.02 -12.17
CA LEU A 140 2.80 -7.39 -11.38
C LEU A 140 4.19 -7.66 -11.95
N CYS A 141 4.46 -8.89 -12.41
CA CYS A 141 5.73 -9.21 -13.05
C CYS A 141 5.94 -8.36 -14.32
N MET A 142 4.93 -8.29 -15.19
CA MET A 142 4.98 -7.49 -16.41
C MET A 142 5.16 -6.00 -16.11
N PHE A 143 4.44 -5.49 -15.10
CA PHE A 143 4.60 -4.12 -14.62
C PHE A 143 6.04 -3.84 -14.16
N LEU A 144 6.60 -4.66 -13.26
CA LEU A 144 7.95 -4.45 -12.72
C LEU A 144 9.02 -4.52 -13.83
N LEU A 145 8.90 -5.49 -14.75
CA LEU A 145 9.79 -5.61 -15.91
C LEU A 145 9.69 -4.38 -16.83
N SER A 146 8.49 -3.80 -16.99
CA SER A 146 8.33 -2.55 -17.74
C SER A 146 9.04 -1.37 -17.05
N LYS A 147 9.02 -1.32 -15.71
CA LYS A 147 9.67 -0.25 -14.93
C LYS A 147 11.19 -0.35 -14.92
N CYS A 148 11.76 -1.55 -15.02
CA CYS A 148 13.20 -1.74 -15.25
C CYS A 148 13.70 -1.13 -16.57
N ARG A 149 12.80 -0.88 -17.54
CA ARG A 149 13.11 -0.23 -18.83
C ARG A 149 12.75 1.26 -18.86
N SER A 150 12.33 1.82 -17.73
CA SER A 150 11.98 3.24 -17.64
C SER A 150 13.23 4.12 -17.61
N LYS A 151 13.06 5.44 -17.76
CA LYS A 151 14.15 6.43 -17.62
C LYS A 151 14.31 6.96 -16.20
N ASP A 152 13.39 6.61 -15.30
CA ASP A 152 13.42 7.07 -13.92
C ASP A 152 14.25 6.11 -13.07
N GLU A 153 15.44 6.55 -12.64
CA GLU A 153 16.37 5.71 -11.87
C GLU A 153 15.74 5.22 -10.56
N ALA A 154 14.96 6.06 -9.88
CA ALA A 154 14.29 5.69 -8.64
C ALA A 154 13.28 4.56 -8.87
N SER A 155 12.49 4.64 -9.94
CA SER A 155 11.60 3.55 -10.37
C SER A 155 12.35 2.28 -10.77
N ILE A 156 13.48 2.38 -11.47
CA ILE A 156 14.29 1.21 -11.86
C ILE A 156 14.82 0.51 -10.61
N VAL A 157 15.43 1.26 -9.68
CA VAL A 157 15.97 0.73 -8.43
C VAL A 157 14.85 0.12 -7.58
N GLY A 158 13.72 0.81 -7.47
CA GLY A 158 12.52 0.29 -6.80
C GLY A 158 12.04 -1.02 -7.40
N ALA A 159 11.93 -1.10 -8.73
CA ALA A 159 11.51 -2.32 -9.43
C ALA A 159 12.45 -3.49 -9.16
N LEU A 160 13.77 -3.28 -9.29
CA LEU A 160 14.78 -4.31 -9.02
C LEU A 160 14.77 -4.76 -7.56
N GLY A 161 14.63 -3.81 -6.62
CA GLY A 161 14.50 -4.10 -5.20
C GLY A 161 13.27 -4.94 -4.87
N THR A 162 12.12 -4.61 -5.48
CA THR A 162 10.88 -5.37 -5.35
C THR A 162 10.98 -6.75 -5.99
N ILE A 163 11.56 -6.89 -7.18
CA ILE A 163 11.80 -8.21 -7.81
C ILE A 163 12.66 -9.09 -6.90
N LYS A 164 13.76 -8.55 -6.36
CA LYS A 164 14.62 -9.26 -5.41
C LYS A 164 13.86 -9.71 -4.17
N HIS A 165 12.93 -8.90 -3.66
CA HIS A 165 12.11 -9.24 -2.51
C HIS A 165 11.09 -10.34 -2.83
N LEU A 166 10.41 -10.26 -3.98
CA LEU A 166 9.31 -11.15 -4.34
C LEU A 166 9.77 -12.53 -4.81
N LEU A 167 10.88 -12.60 -5.56
CA LEU A 167 11.30 -13.83 -6.22
C LEU A 167 11.49 -15.03 -5.27
N PRO A 168 12.15 -14.91 -4.11
CA PRO A 168 12.23 -16.03 -3.15
C PRO A 168 10.86 -16.44 -2.59
N ARG A 169 9.94 -15.49 -2.44
CA ARG A 169 8.63 -15.71 -1.82
C ARG A 169 7.67 -16.43 -2.77
N PHE A 170 7.73 -16.13 -4.07
CA PHE A 170 6.96 -16.87 -5.08
C PHE A 170 7.53 -18.25 -5.39
N VAL A 171 8.86 -18.43 -5.37
CA VAL A 171 9.48 -19.75 -5.58
C VAL A 171 9.17 -20.71 -4.42
N VAL A 172 9.18 -20.22 -3.17
CA VAL A 172 8.81 -21.04 -2.00
C VAL A 172 7.31 -21.37 -2.00
N GLY A 173 6.45 -20.44 -2.45
CA GLY A 173 5.02 -20.69 -2.61
C GLY A 173 4.71 -21.80 -3.62
N ILE A 174 5.48 -21.91 -4.71
CA ILE A 174 5.34 -22.97 -5.73
C ILE A 174 5.84 -24.33 -5.20
N MET A 175 6.79 -24.36 -4.27
CA MET A 175 7.29 -25.60 -3.64
C MET A 175 6.44 -26.10 -2.47
N ALA A 176 5.46 -25.30 -2.01
CA ALA A 176 4.57 -25.64 -0.91
C ALA A 176 3.25 -26.32 -1.36
N TYR A 177 3.10 -26.57 -2.67
CA TYR A 177 2.00 -27.32 -3.27
C TYR A 177 2.50 -28.58 -3.96
#